data_AF-D0IKG0-F1
#
_entry.id   AF-D0IKG0-F1
#
_cell.length_a   1.000
_cell.length_b   1.000
_cell.length_c   1.000
_cell.angle_alpha   90.00
_cell.angle_beta   90.00
_cell.angle_gamma   90.00
#
_symmetry.space_group_name_H-M   'P 1'
#
loop_
_entity.id
_entity.type
_entity.pdbx_description
1 polymer ?
#
loop_
_entity_poly.entity_id
_entity_poly.type
_entity_poly.pdbx_seq_one_letter_code
_entity_poly.pdbx_strand_id
1 'polypeptide(L)'
;MRNTMGIMALLSYSVTLHAAPTTTTLPIVVSDDVAKRVCYYQDQAYSEGAVILVGEIYLSCQRASDFETNGPLKWLPMNGQTGKTTKPKLVHP
;
A
#
# COMPACT_ATOMS: atom_id res chain seq x y z
N MET A 1 -57.34 30.26 40.44
CA MET A 1 -55.94 30.07 39.99
C MET A 1 -55.85 28.66 39.42
N ARG A 2 -55.68 28.50 38.10
CA ARG A 2 -55.75 27.19 37.40
C ARG A 2 -54.43 26.95 36.68
N ASN A 3 -53.58 26.09 37.25
CA ASN A 3 -52.32 25.64 36.65
C ASN A 3 -52.60 24.76 35.43
N THR A 4 -52.00 25.06 34.29
CA THR A 4 -51.95 24.14 33.15
C THR A 4 -50.54 23.55 33.09
N MET A 5 -50.43 22.30 33.54
CA MET A 5 -49.20 21.53 33.45
C MET A 5 -49.12 20.95 32.03
N GLY A 6 -48.32 21.56 31.17
CA GLY A 6 -48.13 21.11 29.78
C GLY A 6 -47.28 19.85 29.72
N ILE A 7 -47.82 18.78 29.15
CA ILE A 7 -47.10 17.54 28.89
C ILE A 7 -46.33 17.72 27.58
N MET A 8 -45.00 17.78 27.65
CA MET A 8 -44.11 17.82 26.48
C MET A 8 -43.73 16.38 26.10
N ALA A 9 -44.37 15.84 25.07
CA ALA A 9 -44.05 14.53 24.52
C ALA A 9 -42.76 14.62 23.69
N LEU A 10 -41.71 13.93 24.14
CA LEU A 10 -40.44 13.80 23.41
C LEU A 10 -40.58 12.69 22.37
N LEU A 11 -40.63 13.07 21.08
CA LEU A 11 -40.56 12.15 19.96
C LEU A 11 -39.10 11.70 19.77
N SER A 12 -38.81 10.43 20.05
CA SER A 12 -37.51 9.80 19.78
C SER A 12 -37.43 9.39 18.31
N TYR A 13 -36.56 10.03 17.55
CA TYR A 13 -36.25 9.66 16.17
C TYR A 13 -35.11 8.63 16.15
N SER A 14 -35.36 7.44 15.60
CA SER A 14 -34.33 6.42 15.39
C SER A 14 -33.69 6.64 14.01
N VAL A 15 -32.37 6.84 13.98
CA VAL A 15 -31.59 6.89 12.72
C VAL A 15 -31.03 5.50 12.44
N THR A 16 -31.35 4.93 11.28
CA THR A 16 -30.78 3.66 10.82
C THR A 16 -29.51 3.93 10.02
N LEU A 17 -28.35 3.50 10.54
CA LEU A 17 -27.06 3.60 9.85
C LEU A 17 -26.85 2.35 8.97
N HIS A 18 -26.77 2.53 7.66
CA HIS A 18 -26.43 1.46 6.71
C HIS A 18 -24.97 1.61 6.28
N ALA A 19 -24.13 0.64 6.60
CA ALA A 19 -22.77 0.58 6.09
C ALA A 19 -22.79 0.10 4.63
N ALA A 20 -22.32 0.94 3.70
CA ALA A 20 -22.16 0.55 2.31
C ALA A 20 -20.96 -0.41 2.17
N PRO A 21 -21.07 -1.50 1.39
CA PRO A 21 -19.94 -2.36 1.09
C PRO A 21 -18.94 -1.62 0.19
N THR A 22 -17.72 -1.42 0.68
CA THR A 22 -16.62 -0.88 -0.14
C THR A 22 -16.12 -1.97 -1.07
N THR A 23 -16.61 -2.01 -2.30
CA THR A 23 -16.05 -2.87 -3.35
C THR A 23 -14.79 -2.22 -3.91
N THR A 24 -13.64 -2.47 -3.30
CA THR A 24 -12.34 -2.04 -3.83
C THR A 24 -11.94 -2.96 -4.97
N THR A 25 -12.30 -2.61 -6.20
CA THR A 25 -11.69 -3.19 -7.40
C THR A 25 -10.29 -2.63 -7.54
N LEU A 26 -9.27 -3.44 -7.25
CA LEU A 26 -7.87 -3.09 -7.53
C LEU A 26 -7.63 -3.25 -9.04
N PRO A 27 -7.26 -2.20 -9.77
CA PRO A 27 -6.94 -2.33 -11.19
C PRO A 27 -5.66 -3.16 -11.35
N ILE A 28 -5.67 -4.10 -12.31
CA ILE A 28 -4.49 -4.84 -12.71
C ILE A 28 -3.87 -4.07 -13.88
N VAL A 29 -2.68 -3.51 -13.66
CA VAL A 29 -1.90 -2.87 -14.73
C VAL A 29 -1.26 -3.97 -15.59
N VAL A 30 -1.88 -4.28 -16.73
CA VAL A 30 -1.28 -5.14 -17.77
C VAL A 30 -0.62 -4.23 -18.81
N SER A 31 0.70 -4.32 -18.97
CA SER A 31 1.45 -3.52 -19.96
C SER A 31 1.98 -4.44 -21.06
N ASP A 32 1.64 -4.14 -22.32
CA ASP A 32 2.11 -4.83 -23.53
C ASP A 32 3.58 -4.52 -23.89
N ASP A 33 4.22 -3.59 -23.18
CA ASP A 33 5.62 -3.23 -23.37
C ASP A 33 6.54 -4.25 -22.69
N VAL A 34 7.65 -4.58 -23.37
CA VAL A 34 8.82 -5.30 -22.85
C VAL A 34 8.99 -4.99 -21.36
N ALA A 35 8.89 -6.02 -20.50
CA ALA A 35 8.79 -5.92 -19.05
C ALA A 35 9.53 -4.70 -18.48
N LYS A 36 8.77 -3.63 -18.21
CA LYS A 36 9.34 -2.37 -17.70
C LYS A 36 10.01 -2.65 -16.35
N ARG A 37 11.28 -2.24 -16.21
CA ARG A 37 12.04 -2.32 -14.96
C ARG A 37 11.56 -1.21 -14.02
N VAL A 38 10.40 -1.41 -13.39
CA VAL A 38 9.75 -0.48 -12.47
C VAL A 38 9.17 -1.20 -11.26
N CYS A 39 9.00 -0.49 -10.15
CA CYS A 39 8.17 -0.94 -9.04
C CYS A 39 6.80 -0.27 -9.11
N TYR A 40 5.73 -1.02 -8.90
CA TYR A 40 4.37 -0.48 -8.87
C TYR A 40 3.91 -0.20 -7.44
N TYR A 41 3.25 0.93 -7.23
CA TYR A 41 2.53 1.27 -5.99
C TYR A 41 1.41 2.25 -6.31
N GLN A 42 0.18 1.99 -5.85
CA GLN A 42 -0.99 2.84 -6.10
C GLN A 42 -1.15 3.25 -7.58
N ASP A 43 -1.10 2.25 -8.46
CA ASP A 43 -1.25 2.40 -9.92
C ASP A 43 -0.21 3.29 -10.62
N GLN A 44 0.88 3.62 -9.92
CA GLN A 44 2.01 4.37 -10.45
C GLN A 44 3.25 3.49 -10.57
N ALA A 45 4.01 3.74 -11.64
CA ALA A 45 5.30 3.10 -11.90
C ALA A 45 6.45 3.98 -11.39
N TYR A 46 7.36 3.38 -10.63
CA TYR A 46 8.51 4.03 -10.05
C TYR A 46 9.81 3.43 -10.59
N SER A 47 10.78 4.29 -10.90
CA SER A 47 12.09 3.87 -11.41
C SER A 47 13.04 3.40 -10.30
N GLU A 48 14.13 2.74 -10.69
CA GLU A 48 15.22 2.35 -9.79
C GLU A 48 15.71 3.57 -8.98
N GLY A 49 15.81 3.42 -7.65
CA GLY A 49 16.21 4.47 -6.72
C GLY A 49 15.06 5.31 -6.14
N ALA A 50 13.82 5.16 -6.63
CA ALA A 50 12.66 5.82 -6.02
C ALA A 50 12.47 5.39 -4.56
N VAL A 51 12.00 6.32 -3.71
CA VAL A 51 11.72 6.08 -2.29
C VAL A 51 10.29 6.49 -1.99
N ILE A 52 9.54 5.61 -1.31
CA ILE A 52 8.17 5.86 -0.85
C ILE A 52 8.06 5.56 0.64
N LEU A 53 7.11 6.21 1.30
CA LEU A 53 6.72 5.91 2.68
C LEU A 53 5.38 5.16 2.65
N VAL A 54 5.35 3.94 3.18
CA VAL A 54 4.12 3.14 3.30
C VAL A 54 3.86 2.87 4.78
N GLY A 55 2.84 3.53 5.33
CA GLY A 55 2.66 3.59 6.78
C GLY A 55 3.84 4.33 7.44
N GLU A 56 4.67 3.58 8.16
CA GLU A 56 5.85 4.10 8.88
C GLU A 56 7.18 3.57 8.31
N ILE A 57 7.14 2.83 7.19
CA ILE A 57 8.31 2.17 6.61
C ILE A 57 8.69 2.85 5.31
N TYR A 58 9.94 3.29 5.20
CA TYR A 58 10.51 3.72 3.94
C TYR A 58 10.83 2.49 3.08
N LEU A 59 10.40 2.52 1.82
CA LEU A 59 10.72 1.50 0.81
C LEU A 59 11.48 2.17 -0.33
N SER A 60 12.49 1.48 -0.85
CA SER A 60 13.26 1.90 -2.01
C SER A 60 13.07 0.89 -3.15
N CYS A 61 12.82 1.38 -4.36
CA CYS A 61 12.73 0.55 -5.56
C CYS A 61 14.13 0.16 -6.02
N GLN A 62 14.50 -1.10 -5.82
CA GLN A 62 15.85 -1.59 -6.07
C GLN A 62 15.84 -2.88 -6.88
N ARG A 63 17.01 -3.28 -7.36
CA ARG A 63 17.19 -4.54 -8.08
C ARG A 63 16.82 -5.74 -7.21
N ALA A 64 16.15 -6.73 -7.81
CA ALA A 64 15.75 -7.94 -7.10
C ALA A 64 16.93 -8.86 -6.74
N SER A 65 18.03 -8.79 -7.50
CA SER A 65 19.21 -9.66 -7.41
C SER A 65 20.49 -8.89 -7.77
N ASP A 66 21.55 -8.99 -6.97
CA ASP A 66 22.82 -8.29 -7.26
C ASP A 66 23.60 -8.87 -8.46
N PHE A 67 23.25 -10.07 -8.91
CA PHE A 67 23.94 -10.78 -9.99
C PHE A 67 23.43 -10.41 -11.38
N GLU A 68 22.23 -9.83 -11.49
CA GLU A 68 21.58 -9.55 -12.78
C GLU A 68 21.46 -8.05 -13.03
N THR A 69 22.23 -7.49 -13.96
CA THR A 69 22.19 -6.04 -14.24
C THR A 69 20.89 -5.55 -14.86
N ASN A 70 20.21 -6.42 -15.59
CA ASN A 70 18.96 -6.15 -16.29
C ASN A 70 17.75 -6.87 -15.67
N GLY A 71 17.89 -7.35 -14.43
CA GLY A 71 16.82 -8.05 -13.72
C GLY A 71 15.68 -7.12 -13.27
N PRO A 72 14.57 -7.70 -12.78
CA PRO A 72 13.41 -6.95 -12.30
C PRO A 72 13.74 -6.09 -11.06
N LEU A 73 12.91 -5.09 -10.81
CA LEU A 73 12.97 -4.27 -9.60
C LEU A 73 11.93 -4.74 -8.56
N LYS A 74 12.17 -4.45 -7.29
CA LYS A 74 11.26 -4.71 -6.17
C LYS A 74 11.40 -3.66 -5.08
N TRP A 75 10.36 -3.50 -4.28
CA TRP A 75 10.40 -2.67 -3.07
C TRP A 75 11.22 -3.36 -1.99
N LEU A 76 12.22 -2.65 -1.45
CA LEU A 76 13.03 -3.08 -0.31
C LEU A 76 12.93 -2.06 0.82
N PRO A 77 12.78 -2.48 2.09
CA PRO A 77 12.83 -1.58 3.23
C PRO A 77 14.14 -0.79 3.28
N MET A 78 14.02 0.51 3.52
CA MET A 78 15.13 1.45 3.67
C MET A 78 15.44 1.64 5.16
N ASN A 79 15.73 0.55 5.87
CA ASN A 79 16.26 0.62 7.24
C ASN A 79 17.55 -0.20 7.30
N GLY A 80 18.58 0.37 7.93
CA GLY A 80 19.90 -0.25 8.05
C GLY A 80 19.81 -1.66 8.60
N GLN A 81 20.20 -2.64 7.77
CA GLN A 81 20.26 -4.07 8.08
C GLN A 81 18.92 -4.78 8.28
N THR A 82 18.33 -5.29 7.21
CA THR A 82 17.66 -6.59 7.22
C THR A 82 17.83 -7.26 5.86
N GLY A 83 18.85 -8.14 5.76
CA GLY A 83 18.99 -9.00 4.59
C GLY A 83 20.36 -9.05 3.91
N LYS A 84 21.49 -8.87 4.62
CA LYS A 84 22.65 -9.72 4.29
C LYS A 84 22.28 -11.16 4.67
N THR A 85 21.39 -11.79 3.91
CA THR A 85 21.70 -13.17 3.55
C THR A 85 22.93 -13.00 2.68
N THR A 86 24.10 -13.26 3.25
CA THR A 86 25.29 -13.52 2.45
C THR A 86 24.90 -14.68 1.55
N LYS A 87 24.34 -14.38 0.38
CA LYS A 87 24.21 -15.36 -0.70
C LYS A 87 25.65 -15.85 -0.85
N PRO A 88 25.94 -17.13 -0.58
CA PRO A 88 27.30 -17.63 -0.71
C PRO A 88 27.78 -17.21 -2.09
N LYS A 89 28.86 -16.43 -2.15
CA LYS A 89 29.49 -16.11 -3.43
C LYS A 89 29.87 -17.46 -4.01
N LEU A 90 29.15 -17.91 -5.04
CA LEU A 90 29.50 -19.13 -5.75
C LEU A 90 30.90 -18.88 -6.31
N VAL A 91 31.92 -19.47 -5.68
CA VAL A 91 33.28 -19.50 -6.22
C VAL A 91 33.23 -20.57 -7.30
N HIS A 92 33.21 -20.14 -8.56
CA HIS A 92 33.50 -21.06 -9.65
C HIS A 92 34.97 -21.50 -9.49
N PRO A 93 35.29 -22.81 -9.58
CA PRO A 93 36.66 -23.28 -9.65
C PRO A 93 37.39 -22.76 -10.89
#